data_AF-A0A9P6X158-F1
#
_entry.id   AF-A0A9P6X158-F1
#
_cell.length_a   1.000
_cell.length_b   1.000
_cell.length_c   1.000
_cell.angle_alpha   90.00
_cell.angle_beta   90.00
_cell.angle_gamma   90.00
#
_symmetry.space_group_name_H-M   'P 1'
#
loop_
_entity.id
_entity.type
_entity.pdbx_description
1 polymer ?
#
loop_
_entity_poly.entity_id
_entity_poly.type
_entity_poly.pdbx_seq_one_letter_code
_entity_poly.pdbx_strand_id
1 'polypeptide(L)' 'MDRIISKLGRPPKRNGAGLPWNGNLPYEQGLGVHSMSDVFIYSHGPGSDLFKKTFENWDLFFKMTEAMDLQRPSEDE' A
#
# COMPACT_ATOMS: atom_id res chain seq x y z
N MET A 1 -22.02 36.18 -23.31
CA MET A 1 -21.60 34.80 -23.60
C MET A 1 -20.42 34.82 -24.55
N ASP A 2 -19.32 34.14 -24.18
CA ASP A 2 -18.27 33.62 -25.11
C ASP A 2 -16.92 34.33 -25.29
N ARG A 3 -16.34 34.98 -24.27
CA ARG A 3 -14.91 35.42 -24.37
C ARG A 3 -14.01 35.21 -23.16
N ILE A 4 -14.42 34.49 -22.11
CA ILE A 4 -13.57 34.25 -20.93
C ILE A 4 -13.09 32.78 -20.82
N ILE A 5 -13.68 31.83 -21.55
CA ILE A 5 -13.39 30.38 -21.39
C ILE A 5 -12.31 29.85 -22.36
N SER A 6 -11.70 30.68 -23.22
CA SER A 6 -10.72 30.21 -24.22
C SER A 6 -9.26 30.15 -23.74
N LYS A 7 -8.99 30.39 -22.46
CA LYS A 7 -7.62 30.45 -21.88
C LYS A 7 -7.29 29.32 -20.88
N LEU A 8 -7.90 28.13 -21.01
CA LEU A 8 -7.29 26.94 -20.42
C LEU A 8 -6.23 26.38 -21.39
N GLY A 9 -4.97 26.51 -20.96
CA GLY A 9 -3.78 26.18 -21.71
C GLY A 9 -3.80 24.74 -22.25
N ARG A 10 -3.54 24.64 -23.54
CA ARG A 10 -3.22 23.38 -24.23
C ARG A 10 -2.05 22.71 -23.49
N PRO A 11 -2.17 21.47 -22.99
CA PRO A 11 -1.03 20.80 -22.38
C PRO A 11 0.06 20.59 -23.45
N PRO A 12 1.36 20.65 -23.07
CA PRO A 12 2.44 20.46 -24.02
C PRO A 12 2.32 19.08 -24.67
N LYS A 13 2.50 19.00 -25.99
CA LYS A 13 2.58 17.73 -26.72
C LYS A 13 3.68 16.89 -26.09
N ARG A 14 3.29 15.93 -25.28
CA ARG A 14 4.19 15.04 -24.52
C ARG A 14 4.42 13.78 -25.35
N ASN A 15 5.67 13.38 -25.41
CA ASN A 15 6.24 12.28 -26.18
C ASN A 15 5.45 10.96 -25.98
N GLY A 16 5.09 10.29 -27.08
CA GLY A 16 4.46 8.96 -27.08
C GLY A 16 3.00 8.98 -26.64
N ALA A 17 2.11 8.34 -27.42
CA ALA A 17 0.72 8.16 -27.02
C ALA A 17 0.66 7.25 -25.78
N GLY A 18 0.67 7.84 -24.59
CA GLY A 18 0.41 7.11 -23.35
C GLY A 18 -0.99 6.51 -23.38
N LEU A 19 -1.13 5.30 -22.82
CA LEU A 19 -2.42 4.64 -22.70
C LEU A 19 -3.33 5.47 -21.76
N PRO A 20 -4.59 5.72 -22.13
CA PRO A 20 -5.54 6.33 -21.21
C PRO A 20 -5.82 5.35 -20.05
N TRP A 21 -5.31 5.66 -18.86
CA TRP A 21 -5.56 4.91 -17.64
C TRP A 21 -6.63 5.61 -16.81
N ASN A 22 -7.86 5.12 -16.87
CA ASN A 22 -8.95 5.58 -16.00
C ASN A 22 -8.94 4.74 -14.72
N GLY A 23 -8.71 5.37 -13.58
CA GLY A 23 -8.93 4.74 -12.28
C GLY A 23 -10.42 4.55 -12.00
N ASN A 24 -10.75 3.66 -11.06
CA ASN A 24 -12.15 3.37 -10.67
C ASN A 24 -12.72 4.40 -9.67
N LEU A 25 -12.01 5.50 -9.43
CA LEU A 25 -12.39 6.57 -8.52
C LEU A 25 -12.67 7.85 -9.31
N PRO A 26 -13.80 8.54 -9.07
CA PRO A 26 -14.07 9.87 -9.60
C PRO A 26 -12.90 10.84 -9.39
N TYR A 27 -12.56 11.61 -10.42
CA TYR A 27 -11.42 12.55 -10.42
C TYR A 27 -11.50 13.61 -9.30
N GLU A 28 -12.71 13.99 -8.89
CA GLU A 28 -12.97 14.96 -7.82
C GLU A 28 -12.75 14.39 -6.40
N GLN A 29 -12.49 13.10 -6.28
CA GLN A 29 -12.16 12.48 -5.00
C GLN A 29 -10.65 12.55 -4.80
N GLY A 30 -10.23 13.33 -3.81
CA GLY A 30 -8.83 13.38 -3.40
C GLY A 30 -8.35 11.96 -3.08
N LEU A 31 -7.34 11.49 -3.81
CA LEU A 31 -6.63 10.26 -3.46
C LEU A 31 -5.88 10.55 -2.16
N GLY A 32 -6.42 10.03 -1.05
CA GLY A 32 -5.77 10.15 0.25
C GLY A 32 -4.35 9.59 0.16
N VAL A 33 -3.37 10.42 0.51
CA VAL A 33 -1.99 9.95 0.63
C VAL A 33 -1.90 8.98 1.82
N HIS A 34 -1.14 7.91 1.65
CA HIS A 34 -0.87 6.99 2.76
C HIS A 34 -0.01 7.74 3.80
N SER A 35 -0.32 7.55 5.08
CA SER A 35 0.49 8.06 6.19
C SER A 35 1.63 7.09 6.50
N MET A 36 2.79 7.61 6.90
CA MET A 36 3.93 6.82 7.41
C MET A 36 3.78 6.47 8.90
N SER A 37 2.60 6.69 9.50
CA SER A 37 2.36 6.39 10.91
C SER A 37 2.34 4.90 11.19
N ASP A 38 2.88 4.51 12.34
CA ASP A 38 2.78 3.14 12.86
C ASP A 38 1.31 2.69 12.99
N VAL A 39 1.08 1.38 12.82
CA VAL A 39 -0.24 0.75 12.90
C VAL A 39 -0.25 -0.33 13.98
N PHE A 40 -1.40 -0.51 14.64
CA PHE A 40 -1.56 -1.53 15.68
C PHE A 40 -1.81 -2.92 15.09
N ILE A 41 -1.22 -3.94 15.70
CA ILE A 41 -1.48 -5.35 15.43
C ILE A 41 -2.24 -5.93 16.64
N TYR A 42 -3.30 -6.68 16.37
CA TYR A 42 -4.04 -7.44 17.39
C TYR A 42 -3.76 -8.93 17.20
N SER A 43 -3.41 -9.63 18.28
CA SER A 43 -3.12 -11.07 18.27
C SER A 43 -3.88 -11.79 19.39
N HIS A 44 -4.24 -13.05 19.14
CA HIS A 44 -4.90 -13.91 20.12
C HIS A 44 -4.51 -15.38 19.89
N GLY A 45 -4.43 -16.17 20.96
CA GLY A 45 -4.06 -17.59 20.91
C GLY A 45 -2.56 -17.87 21.11
N PRO A 46 -2.13 -19.12 20.85
CA PRO A 46 -0.73 -19.53 20.98
C PRO A 46 0.19 -18.69 20.08
N GLY A 47 1.35 -18.27 20.61
CA GLY A 47 2.29 -17.41 19.88
C GLY A 47 1.91 -15.92 19.84
N SER A 48 0.77 -15.51 20.41
CA SER A 48 0.35 -14.09 20.47
C SER A 48 1.37 -13.17 21.17
N ASP A 49 2.20 -13.73 22.06
CA ASP A 49 3.27 -13.04 22.78
C ASP A 49 4.34 -12.45 21.85
N LEU A 50 4.53 -13.03 20.66
CA LEU A 50 5.51 -12.57 19.66
C LEU A 50 5.18 -11.17 19.13
N PHE A 51 3.94 -10.69 19.30
CA PHE A 51 3.41 -9.45 18.73
C PHE A 51 3.18 -8.33 19.76
N LYS A 52 3.68 -8.46 21.00
CA LYS A 52 3.39 -7.54 22.12
C LYS A 52 4.19 -6.22 22.14
N LYS A 53 5.04 -5.95 21.15
CA LYS A 53 5.93 -4.77 21.09
C LYS A 53 5.78 -4.04 19.77
N THR A 54 6.40 -2.86 19.66
CA THR A 54 6.65 -2.24 18.35
C THR A 54 7.76 -3.00 17.64
N PHE A 55 7.52 -3.38 16.39
CA PHE A 55 8.47 -4.03 15.50
C PHE A 55 8.18 -3.62 14.06
N GLU A 56 9.14 -3.89 13.18
CA GLU A 56 9.04 -3.53 11.77
C GLU A 56 8.05 -4.43 11.02
N ASN A 57 7.34 -3.88 10.03
CA ASN A 57 6.35 -4.64 9.26
C ASN A 57 6.93 -5.90 8.57
N TRP A 58 8.21 -5.88 8.18
CA TRP A 58 8.83 -7.05 7.55
C TRP A 58 9.01 -8.23 8.54
N ASP A 59 9.19 -7.93 9.83
CA ASP A 59 9.35 -8.92 10.89
C ASP A 59 8.02 -9.61 11.24
N LEU A 60 6.89 -8.97 10.89
CA LEU A 60 5.55 -9.55 11.07
C LEU A 60 5.42 -10.93 10.43
N PHE A 61 5.97 -11.10 9.23
CA PHE A 61 5.93 -12.39 8.52
C PHE A 61 6.72 -13.47 9.26
N PHE A 62 7.94 -13.16 9.69
CA PHE A 62 8.79 -14.14 10.37
C PHE A 62 8.23 -14.54 11.74
N LYS A 63 7.58 -13.62 12.45
CA LYS A 63 6.85 -13.93 13.68
C LYS A 63 5.64 -14.81 13.45
N MET A 64 4.94 -14.66 12.32
CA MET A 64 3.86 -15.59 11.94
C MET A 64 4.41 -16.98 11.65
N THR A 65 5.52 -17.09 10.91
CA THR A 65 6.13 -18.39 10.61
C THR A 65 6.67 -19.06 11.86
N GLU A 66 7.21 -18.29 12.82
CA GLU A 66 7.60 -18.79 14.15
C GLU A 66 6.39 -19.30 14.94
N ALA A 67 5.31 -18.52 15.02
CA ALA A 67 4.09 -18.90 15.73
C ALA A 67 3.45 -20.19 15.17
N MET A 68 3.61 -20.43 13.86
CA MET A 68 3.13 -21.61 13.15
C MET A 68 4.17 -22.72 13.02
N ASP A 69 5.37 -22.53 13.57
CA ASP A 69 6.46 -23.52 13.55
C ASP A 69 6.89 -23.94 12.12
N LEU A 70 6.84 -23.00 11.18
CA LEU A 70 7.13 -23.19 9.75
C LEU A 70 8.60 -22.93 9.38
N GLN A 71 9.45 -22.60 10.35
CA GLN A 71 10.86 -22.26 10.11
C GLN A 71 11.79 -23.48 10.11
N ARG A 72 11.23 -24.70 10.24
CA ARG A 72 12.01 -25.93 10.29
C ARG A 72 12.47 -26.30 8.87
N PRO A 73 13.77 -26.62 8.66
CA PRO A 73 14.21 -27.22 7.42
C PRO A 73 13.50 -28.58 7.24
N SER A 74 13.09 -28.89 6.01
CA SER A 74 12.70 -30.26 5.69
C SER A 74 13.90 -31.19 5.81
N GLU A 75 13.71 -32.45 6.22
CA GLU A 75 14.79 -33.44 6.30
C GLU A 75 15.53 -33.66 4.96
N ASP A 76 14.93 -33.20 3.85
CA ASP A 76 15.42 -33.36 2.47
C ASP A 76 16.16 -32.12 1.90
N GLU A 77 16.42 -31.07 2.70
CA GLU A 77 17.24 -29.89 2.32
C GLU A 77 18.64 -29.88 2.97
#